data_AF-A0A847ESP4-F1
#
_entry.id   AF-A0A847ESP4-F1
#
_cell.length_a   1.000
_cell.length_b   1.000
_cell.length_c   1.000
_cell.angle_alpha   90.00
_cell.angle_beta   90.00
_cell.angle_gamma   90.00
#
_symmetry.space_group_name_H-M   'P 1'
#
loop_
_entity.id
_entity.type
_entity.pdbx_description
1 polymer ?
#
loop_
_entity_poly.entity_id
_entity_poly.type
_entity_poly.pdbx_seq_one_letter_code
_entity_poly.pdbx_strand_id
1 'polypeptide(L)'
;AETMIHSYLRHGLAPGGHRDDRLDQTDGIGCGAIDGLDTVVTVMTDPDLVDDHKRLVRTLMGASFDRDNYLRVLGAALMLRAREDTYFADRGEILDLLDRLAPNSVSVLEGGHRECLVVVNFVPDTTMASNRFADDHGGLQAFGYDIWRSRQLAETLLPLPSQEVDRHRFVMARVMITIATLMVLTDGTLPLLARVRG
;
A
#
# COMPACT_ATOMS: atom_id res chain seq x y z
N ALA A 1 -5.99 -5.42 13.43
CA ALA A 1 -4.61 -5.01 13.06
C ALA A 1 -3.52 -5.71 13.89
N GLU A 2 -3.73 -5.89 15.20
CA GLU A 2 -2.76 -6.44 16.16
C GLU A 2 -2.08 -7.75 15.74
N THR A 3 -2.85 -8.76 15.31
CA THR A 3 -2.30 -10.05 14.85
C THR A 3 -1.29 -9.89 13.72
N MET A 4 -1.53 -8.95 12.79
CA MET A 4 -0.63 -8.68 11.67
C MET A 4 0.67 -8.02 12.17
N ILE A 5 0.58 -7.03 13.06
CA ILE A 5 1.74 -6.37 13.65
C ILE A 5 2.62 -7.39 14.40
N HIS A 6 2.02 -8.23 15.24
CA HIS A 6 2.77 -9.29 15.94
C HIS A 6 3.41 -10.30 14.99
N SER A 7 2.75 -10.65 13.89
CA SER A 7 3.34 -11.51 12.86
C SER A 7 4.58 -10.85 12.25
N TYR A 8 4.50 -9.57 11.89
CA TYR A 8 5.65 -8.82 11.34
C TYR A 8 6.83 -8.82 12.31
N LEU A 9 6.58 -8.46 13.57
CA LEU A 9 7.61 -8.42 14.62
C LEU A 9 8.26 -9.78 14.85
N ARG A 10 7.47 -10.86 14.88
CA ARG A 10 7.98 -12.24 15.03
C ARG A 10 8.94 -12.63 13.91
N HIS A 11 8.72 -12.12 12.71
CA HIS A 11 9.57 -12.36 11.55
C HIS A 11 10.71 -11.34 11.40
N GLY A 12 10.96 -10.50 12.41
CA GLY A 12 12.02 -9.49 12.38
C GLY A 12 11.75 -8.38 11.36
N LEU A 13 10.50 -8.20 10.94
CA LEU A 13 10.08 -7.11 10.08
C LEU A 13 9.76 -5.88 10.93
N ALA A 14 10.12 -4.70 10.44
CA ALA A 14 9.71 -3.44 11.04
C ALA A 14 8.39 -2.98 10.37
N PRO A 15 7.21 -3.16 11.01
CA PRO A 15 6.01 -2.48 10.57
C PRO A 15 6.18 -0.97 10.83
N GLY A 16 5.44 -0.14 10.11
CA GLY A 16 5.49 1.30 10.32
C GLY A 16 4.36 2.03 9.62
N GLY A 17 4.24 3.31 9.95
CA GLY A 17 3.23 4.21 9.42
C GLY A 17 3.66 5.67 9.56
N HIS A 18 2.74 6.58 9.27
CA HIS A 18 2.95 7.99 9.50
C HIS A 18 1.66 8.70 9.90
N ARG A 19 1.83 9.88 10.52
CA ARG A 19 0.82 10.92 10.71
C ARG A 19 1.26 12.17 9.94
N ASP A 20 0.35 13.10 9.70
CA ASP A 20 0.69 14.46 9.28
C ASP A 20 0.87 15.40 10.49
N ASP A 21 1.51 16.54 10.26
CA ASP A 21 1.76 17.59 11.25
C ASP A 21 0.61 18.61 11.36
N ARG A 22 -0.44 18.45 10.55
CA ARG A 22 -1.57 19.39 10.49
C ARG A 22 -2.56 19.08 11.61
N LEU A 23 -2.41 19.82 12.70
CA LEU A 23 -3.19 19.75 13.94
C LEU A 23 -4.71 20.05 13.82
N ASP A 24 -5.25 20.25 12.62
CA ASP A 24 -6.69 20.50 12.38
C ASP A 24 -7.48 19.18 12.16
N GLN A 25 -7.08 18.09 12.81
CA GLN A 25 -7.73 16.78 12.71
C GLN A 25 -9.08 16.79 13.44
N THR A 26 -10.14 17.25 12.78
CA THR A 26 -11.51 16.96 13.21
C THR A 26 -12.03 15.60 12.70
N ASP A 27 -11.33 14.92 11.79
CA ASP A 27 -11.62 13.54 11.37
C ASP A 27 -10.38 12.87 10.73
N GLY A 28 -9.89 11.74 11.27
CA GLY A 28 -8.82 10.91 10.69
C GLY A 28 -7.51 10.82 11.49
N ILE A 29 -6.56 9.99 11.04
CA ILE A 29 -5.27 9.74 11.71
C ILE A 29 -4.06 10.36 11.00
N GLY A 30 -4.28 11.10 9.91
CA GLY A 30 -3.24 11.76 9.14
C GLY A 30 -2.52 10.82 8.17
N CYS A 31 -3.18 9.75 7.73
CA CYS A 31 -2.66 8.84 6.72
C CYS A 31 -3.77 8.52 5.71
N GLY A 32 -3.76 9.19 4.55
CA GLY A 32 -4.85 9.07 3.56
C GLY A 32 -5.13 7.63 3.09
N ALA A 33 -4.13 6.74 3.12
CA ALA A 33 -4.33 5.33 2.80
C ALA A 33 -5.12 4.55 3.87
N ILE A 34 -4.97 4.93 5.15
CA ILE A 34 -5.71 4.31 6.27
C ILE A 34 -7.07 4.99 6.41
N ASP A 35 -7.11 6.31 6.38
CA ASP A 35 -8.33 7.10 6.53
C ASP A 35 -9.34 6.81 5.42
N GLY A 36 -8.85 6.63 4.17
CA GLY A 36 -9.68 6.33 3.00
C GLY A 36 -9.84 4.85 2.68
N LEU A 37 -9.56 3.91 3.59
CA LEU A 37 -9.48 2.49 3.26
C LEU A 37 -10.80 1.90 2.71
N ASP A 38 -11.95 2.36 3.18
CA ASP A 38 -13.27 2.03 2.62
C ASP A 38 -13.41 2.50 1.17
N THR A 39 -12.98 3.73 0.90
CA THR A 39 -13.00 4.34 -0.44
C THR A 39 -12.03 3.61 -1.38
N VAL A 40 -10.87 3.19 -0.88
CA VAL A 40 -9.90 2.38 -1.64
C VAL A 40 -10.51 1.05 -2.05
N VAL A 41 -11.19 0.34 -1.14
CA VAL A 41 -11.86 -0.92 -1.47
C VAL A 41 -13.04 -0.70 -2.43
N THR A 42 -13.75 0.42 -2.28
CA THR A 42 -14.82 0.82 -3.20
C THR A 42 -14.27 1.03 -4.62
N VAL A 43 -13.23 1.83 -4.80
CA VAL A 43 -12.57 2.06 -6.10
C VAL A 43 -12.05 0.77 -6.71
N MET A 44 -11.46 -0.11 -5.90
CA MET A 44 -10.93 -1.39 -6.37
C MET A 44 -12.03 -2.32 -6.93
N THR A 45 -13.27 -2.14 -6.48
CA THR A 45 -14.44 -2.96 -6.87
C THR A 45 -15.45 -2.22 -7.73
N ASP A 46 -15.16 -0.98 -8.12
CA ASP A 46 -16.04 -0.15 -8.92
C ASP A 46 -16.12 -0.67 -10.37
N PRO A 47 -17.32 -1.01 -10.89
CA PRO A 47 -17.49 -1.47 -12.28
C PRO A 47 -16.93 -0.53 -13.34
N ASP A 48 -16.90 0.78 -13.08
CA ASP A 48 -16.43 1.78 -14.04
C ASP A 48 -14.90 1.93 -14.02
N LEU A 49 -14.24 1.46 -12.95
CA LEU A 49 -12.79 1.59 -12.76
C LEU A 49 -12.04 0.25 -12.77
N VAL A 50 -12.74 -0.87 -12.60
CA VAL A 50 -12.13 -2.21 -12.41
C VAL A 50 -11.27 -2.65 -13.59
N ASP A 51 -11.61 -2.25 -14.82
CA ASP A 51 -10.85 -2.60 -16.02
C ASP A 51 -9.54 -1.80 -16.11
N ASP A 52 -9.57 -0.50 -15.78
CA ASP A 52 -8.37 0.33 -15.72
C ASP A 52 -7.45 -0.10 -14.59
N HIS A 53 -8.02 -0.36 -13.42
CA HIS A 53 -7.32 -0.94 -12.28
C HIS A 53 -6.63 -2.26 -12.67
N LYS A 54 -7.36 -3.19 -13.30
CA LYS A 54 -6.80 -4.47 -13.77
C LYS A 54 -5.68 -4.27 -14.79
N ARG A 55 -5.80 -3.31 -15.71
CA ARG A 55 -4.77 -3.00 -16.71
C ARG A 55 -3.48 -2.55 -16.03
N LEU A 56 -3.56 -1.66 -15.04
CA LEU A 56 -2.40 -1.20 -14.27
C LEU A 56 -1.76 -2.34 -13.46
N VAL A 57 -2.58 -3.12 -12.75
CA VAL A 57 -2.11 -4.30 -11.98
C VAL A 57 -1.40 -5.29 -12.89
N ARG A 58 -2.01 -5.64 -14.04
CA ARG A 58 -1.40 -6.52 -15.03
C ARG A 58 -0.07 -5.97 -15.56
N THR A 59 0.00 -4.65 -15.80
CA THR A 59 1.21 -3.99 -16.29
C THR A 59 2.34 -4.09 -15.27
N LEU A 60 2.07 -3.81 -14.00
CA LEU A 60 3.08 -3.87 -12.94
C LEU A 60 3.52 -5.29 -12.60
N MET A 61 2.60 -6.26 -12.67
CA MET A 61 2.92 -7.65 -12.37
C MET A 61 3.58 -8.38 -13.54
N GLY A 62 3.37 -7.93 -14.78
CA GLY A 62 3.96 -8.52 -15.97
C GLY A 62 3.67 -10.02 -16.10
N ALA A 63 4.71 -10.83 -16.24
CA ALA A 63 4.60 -12.29 -16.34
C ALA A 63 4.06 -12.96 -15.06
N SER A 64 4.12 -12.28 -13.91
CA SER A 64 3.56 -12.79 -12.65
C SER A 64 2.06 -12.52 -12.50
N PHE A 65 1.43 -11.82 -13.45
CA PHE A 65 -0.01 -11.60 -13.41
C PHE A 65 -0.77 -12.90 -13.68
N ASP A 66 -1.60 -13.29 -12.73
CA ASP A 66 -2.51 -14.42 -12.85
C ASP A 66 -3.97 -13.94 -12.70
N ARG A 67 -4.81 -14.28 -13.67
CA ARG A 67 -6.20 -13.80 -13.72
C ARG A 67 -7.03 -14.38 -12.58
N ASP A 68 -6.82 -15.64 -12.23
CA ASP A 68 -7.62 -16.31 -11.21
C ASP A 68 -7.32 -15.75 -9.83
N ASN A 69 -6.05 -15.48 -9.54
CA ASN A 69 -5.63 -14.78 -8.33
C ASN A 69 -6.19 -13.36 -8.28
N TYR A 70 -6.17 -12.60 -9.39
CA TYR A 70 -6.79 -11.27 -9.45
C TYR A 70 -8.28 -11.33 -9.07
N LEU A 71 -9.04 -12.25 -9.68
CA LEU A 71 -10.47 -12.41 -9.39
C LEU A 71 -10.74 -12.89 -7.96
N ARG A 72 -9.88 -13.74 -7.39
CA ARG A 72 -9.97 -14.19 -5.99
C ARG A 72 -9.78 -13.03 -5.02
N VAL A 73 -8.77 -12.18 -5.27
CA VAL A 73 -8.52 -10.98 -4.46
C VAL A 73 -9.65 -9.97 -4.61
N LEU A 74 -10.14 -9.74 -5.84
CA LEU A 74 -11.29 -8.88 -6.10
C LEU A 74 -12.55 -9.37 -5.36
N GLY A 75 -12.81 -10.68 -5.38
CA GLY A 75 -13.90 -11.30 -4.63
C GLY A 75 -13.75 -11.13 -3.12
N ALA A 76 -12.54 -11.27 -2.58
CA ALA A 76 -12.28 -10.99 -1.18
C ALA A 76 -12.55 -9.52 -0.82
N ALA A 77 -12.21 -8.58 -1.70
CA ALA A 77 -12.48 -7.17 -1.49
C ALA A 77 -13.97 -6.82 -1.53
N LEU A 78 -14.74 -7.43 -2.42
CA LEU A 78 -16.21 -7.32 -2.41
C LEU A 78 -16.79 -7.79 -1.07
N MET A 79 -16.23 -8.85 -0.49
CA MET A 79 -16.65 -9.33 0.83
C MET A 79 -16.27 -8.37 1.97
N LEU A 80 -15.11 -7.71 1.88
CA LEU A 80 -14.69 -6.69 2.85
C LEU A 80 -15.61 -5.46 2.78
N ARG A 81 -15.92 -4.99 1.56
CA ARG A 81 -16.85 -3.88 1.33
C ARG A 81 -18.22 -4.14 1.95
N ALA A 82 -18.75 -5.35 1.79
CA ALA A 82 -20.03 -5.74 2.39
C ALA A 82 -20.03 -5.76 3.93
N ARG A 83 -18.87 -5.57 4.58
CA ARG A 83 -18.68 -5.59 6.04
C ARG A 83 -17.86 -4.40 6.52
N GLU A 84 -17.78 -3.33 5.73
CA GLU A 84 -16.83 -2.23 5.94
C GLU A 84 -16.96 -1.58 7.32
N ASP A 85 -18.19 -1.33 7.78
CA ASP A 85 -18.50 -0.75 9.10
C ASP A 85 -17.85 -1.52 10.24
N THR A 86 -17.80 -2.85 10.13
CA THR A 86 -17.23 -3.72 11.17
C THR A 86 -15.75 -3.96 10.98
N TYR A 87 -15.29 -4.07 9.73
CA TYR A 87 -13.92 -4.44 9.42
C TYR A 87 -12.95 -3.26 9.59
N PHE A 88 -13.42 -2.04 9.39
CA PHE A 88 -12.62 -0.82 9.46
C PHE A 88 -12.89 0.06 10.69
N ALA A 89 -13.79 -0.35 11.60
CA ALA A 89 -14.20 0.43 12.77
C ALA A 89 -13.02 1.01 13.57
N ASP A 90 -12.01 0.17 13.85
CA ASP A 90 -10.89 0.53 14.73
C ASP A 90 -9.65 1.01 13.97
N ARG A 91 -9.81 1.44 12.71
CA ARG A 91 -8.67 1.93 11.90
C ARG A 91 -7.98 3.13 12.53
N GLY A 92 -8.73 3.94 13.30
CA GLY A 92 -8.22 5.09 14.03
C GLY A 92 -7.13 4.73 15.05
N GLU A 93 -7.20 3.52 15.61
CA GLU A 93 -6.29 3.08 16.68
C GLU A 93 -5.01 2.44 16.16
N ILE A 94 -4.86 2.25 14.85
CA ILE A 94 -3.78 1.44 14.29
C ILE A 94 -2.40 2.05 14.53
N LEU A 95 -2.27 3.39 14.49
CA LEU A 95 -1.01 4.07 14.72
C LEU A 95 -0.63 4.06 16.20
N ASP A 96 -1.60 4.15 17.10
CA ASP A 96 -1.36 4.02 18.54
C ASP A 96 -0.97 2.60 18.92
N LEU A 97 -1.57 1.61 18.26
CA LEU A 97 -1.17 0.22 18.39
C LEU A 97 0.25 -0.03 17.85
N LEU A 98 0.59 0.55 16.69
CA LEU A 98 1.95 0.47 16.14
C LEU A 98 2.98 1.12 17.06
N ASP A 99 2.69 2.31 17.59
CA ASP A 99 3.61 3.02 18.47
C ASP A 99 3.83 2.26 19.80
N ARG A 100 2.78 1.63 20.33
CA ARG A 100 2.90 0.76 21.51
C ARG A 100 3.70 -0.52 21.26
N LEU A 101 3.47 -1.20 20.14
CA LEU A 101 4.07 -2.51 19.85
C LEU A 101 5.45 -2.42 19.20
N ALA A 102 5.72 -1.32 18.51
CA ALA A 102 6.96 -1.04 17.78
C ALA A 102 7.31 0.46 17.93
N PRO A 103 7.89 0.89 19.07
CA PRO A 103 8.22 2.29 19.29
C PRO A 103 9.12 2.86 18.19
N ASN A 104 8.88 4.13 17.82
CA ASN A 104 9.54 4.82 16.70
C ASN A 104 9.19 4.29 15.29
N SER A 105 8.15 3.46 15.16
CA SER A 105 7.66 2.98 13.86
C SER A 105 6.70 3.93 13.16
N VAL A 106 6.20 4.95 13.87
CA VAL A 106 5.31 5.97 13.33
C VAL A 106 6.09 7.28 13.16
N SER A 107 6.20 7.72 11.91
CA SER A 107 6.82 9.02 11.57
C SER A 107 5.78 10.13 11.52
N VAL A 108 6.21 11.39 11.63
CA VAL A 108 5.37 12.57 11.38
C VAL A 108 5.86 13.21 10.10
N LEU A 109 4.96 13.39 9.14
CA LEU A 109 5.23 14.06 7.87
C LEU A 109 4.87 15.54 8.01
N GLU A 110 5.77 16.39 7.54
CA GLU A 110 5.58 17.84 7.59
C GLU A 110 5.16 18.40 6.23
N GLY A 111 4.28 19.40 6.25
CA GLY A 111 3.91 20.16 5.06
C GLY A 111 2.63 19.66 4.39
N GLY A 112 2.60 19.60 3.06
CA GLY A 112 1.39 19.21 2.31
C GLY A 112 1.71 18.28 1.15
N HIS A 113 0.76 17.43 0.82
CA HIS A 113 0.80 16.51 -0.32
C HIS A 113 0.75 17.28 -1.65
N ARG A 114 1.79 17.10 -2.47
CA ARG A 114 2.00 17.71 -3.80
C ARG A 114 2.75 16.74 -4.72
N GLU A 115 2.53 15.44 -4.55
CA GLU A 115 3.17 14.39 -5.32
C GLU A 115 2.86 14.57 -6.81
N CYS A 116 3.90 14.65 -7.64
CA CYS A 116 3.77 14.89 -9.08
C CYS A 116 4.06 13.65 -9.93
N LEU A 117 4.48 12.54 -9.31
CA LEU A 117 4.75 11.27 -9.98
C LEU A 117 4.75 10.09 -9.00
N VAL A 118 4.67 8.88 -9.55
CA VAL A 118 4.78 7.62 -8.81
C VAL A 118 6.04 6.87 -9.27
N VAL A 119 6.95 6.57 -8.35
CA VAL A 119 8.11 5.71 -8.60
C VAL A 119 7.80 4.29 -8.13
N VAL A 120 7.64 3.36 -9.07
CA VAL A 120 7.52 1.93 -8.77
C VAL A 120 8.89 1.28 -8.88
N ASN A 121 9.44 0.88 -7.73
CA ASN A 121 10.77 0.32 -7.63
C ASN A 121 10.76 -1.20 -7.61
N PHE A 122 11.35 -1.81 -8.64
CA PHE A 122 11.52 -3.27 -8.77
C PHE A 122 12.88 -3.75 -8.28
N VAL A 123 13.81 -2.85 -7.93
CA VAL A 123 15.19 -3.21 -7.57
C VAL A 123 15.24 -3.64 -6.09
N PRO A 124 15.59 -4.89 -5.78
CA PRO A 124 15.69 -5.38 -4.40
C PRO A 124 16.64 -4.54 -3.54
N ASP A 125 16.35 -4.50 -2.24
CA ASP A 125 17.20 -3.90 -1.19
C ASP A 125 17.50 -2.40 -1.41
N THR A 126 16.59 -1.71 -2.09
CA THR A 126 16.69 -0.28 -2.34
C THR A 126 15.33 0.37 -2.16
N THR A 127 15.32 1.68 -1.90
CA THR A 127 14.08 2.45 -1.75
C THR A 127 14.31 3.89 -2.24
N MET A 128 13.23 4.65 -2.37
CA MET A 128 13.30 6.08 -2.66
C MET A 128 13.52 6.86 -1.37
N ALA A 129 14.56 7.68 -1.32
CA ALA A 129 14.77 8.62 -0.22
C ALA A 129 14.00 9.91 -0.51
N SER A 130 12.75 10.02 -0.02
CA SER A 130 11.83 11.13 -0.37
C SER A 130 12.42 12.52 -0.08
N ASN A 131 13.06 12.72 1.07
CA ASN A 131 13.67 14.01 1.42
C ASN A 131 14.79 14.40 0.44
N ARG A 132 15.70 13.45 0.16
CA ARG A 132 16.76 13.65 -0.81
C ARG A 132 16.22 13.92 -2.22
N PHE A 133 15.16 13.21 -2.62
CA PHE A 133 14.51 13.45 -3.91
C PHE A 133 14.00 14.89 -4.01
N ALA A 134 13.33 15.38 -2.97
CA ALA A 134 12.85 16.77 -2.91
C ALA A 134 14.02 17.77 -2.95
N ASP A 135 15.07 17.55 -2.16
CA ASP A 135 16.25 18.42 -2.12
C ASP A 135 16.93 18.52 -3.49
N ASP A 136 17.12 17.38 -4.16
CA ASP A 136 17.80 17.28 -5.45
C ASP A 136 16.94 17.82 -6.62
N HIS A 137 15.61 17.97 -6.45
CA HIS A 137 14.67 18.34 -7.51
C HIS A 137 13.78 19.56 -7.17
N GLY A 138 14.27 20.49 -6.34
CA GLY A 138 13.59 21.77 -6.12
C GLY A 138 12.26 21.65 -5.37
N GLY A 139 12.15 20.70 -4.45
CA GLY A 139 10.97 20.49 -3.60
C GLY A 139 9.88 19.63 -4.24
N LEU A 140 10.15 18.96 -5.36
CA LEU A 140 9.21 18.00 -5.93
C LEU A 140 8.98 16.81 -4.99
N GLN A 141 7.74 16.33 -4.96
CA GLN A 141 7.34 15.15 -4.19
C GLN A 141 6.94 14.01 -5.13
N ALA A 142 7.13 12.78 -4.67
CA ALA A 142 6.76 11.59 -5.41
C ALA A 142 6.23 10.51 -4.46
N PHE A 143 5.27 9.72 -4.92
CA PHE A 143 4.94 8.47 -4.25
C PHE A 143 6.00 7.43 -4.55
N GLY A 144 6.52 6.76 -3.52
CA GLY A 144 7.45 5.63 -3.67
C GLY A 144 6.73 4.31 -3.39
N TYR A 145 6.80 3.37 -4.34
CA TYR A 145 6.28 2.01 -4.16
C TYR A 145 7.33 0.95 -4.43
N ASP A 146 7.86 0.35 -3.36
CA ASP A 146 8.78 -0.78 -3.43
C ASP A 146 8.02 -2.10 -3.68
N ILE A 147 7.68 -2.37 -4.94
CA ILE A 147 6.98 -3.61 -5.31
C ILE A 147 7.82 -4.86 -4.99
N TRP A 148 9.15 -4.75 -5.06
CA TRP A 148 10.07 -5.83 -4.68
C TRP A 148 9.87 -6.25 -3.22
N ARG A 149 9.58 -5.30 -2.32
CA ARG A 149 9.36 -5.55 -0.89
C ARG A 149 8.09 -6.36 -0.66
N SER A 150 7.06 -6.20 -1.50
CA SER A 150 5.85 -7.03 -1.43
C SER A 150 6.14 -8.52 -1.67
N ARG A 151 7.08 -8.83 -2.58
CA ARG A 151 7.52 -10.22 -2.85
C ARG A 151 8.30 -10.79 -1.68
N GLN A 152 9.25 -10.03 -1.15
CA GLN A 152 10.03 -10.41 0.02
C GLN A 152 9.12 -10.65 1.24
N LEU A 153 8.13 -9.79 1.47
CA LEU A 153 7.15 -9.97 2.54
C LEU A 153 6.34 -11.26 2.36
N ALA A 154 5.92 -11.58 1.13
CA ALA A 154 5.22 -12.83 0.85
C ALA A 154 6.08 -14.05 1.22
N GLU A 155 7.35 -14.08 0.82
CA GLU A 155 8.28 -15.17 1.13
C GLU A 155 8.52 -15.32 2.65
N THR A 156 8.68 -14.21 3.35
CA THR A 156 8.93 -14.22 4.81
C THR A 156 7.70 -14.65 5.60
N LEU A 157 6.50 -14.18 5.24
CA LEU A 157 5.26 -14.44 5.97
C LEU A 157 4.64 -15.80 5.63
N LEU A 158 4.95 -16.35 4.45
CA LEU A 158 4.39 -17.60 3.93
C LEU A 158 5.53 -18.51 3.44
N PRO A 159 6.39 -19.01 4.35
CA PRO A 159 7.66 -19.64 3.99
C PRO A 159 7.53 -21.08 3.48
N LEU A 160 6.39 -21.75 3.69
CA LEU A 160 6.25 -23.16 3.34
C LEU A 160 6.08 -23.33 1.82
N PRO A 161 6.67 -24.37 1.19
CA PRO A 161 6.49 -24.63 -0.23
C PRO A 161 5.02 -24.73 -0.66
N SER A 162 4.17 -25.33 0.18
CA SER A 162 2.74 -25.48 -0.05
C SER A 162 1.95 -24.15 -0.11
N GLN A 163 2.56 -23.04 0.31
CA GLN A 163 1.93 -21.71 0.35
C GLN A 163 2.22 -20.86 -0.90
N GLU A 164 2.69 -21.48 -1.99
CA GLU A 164 3.02 -20.76 -3.24
C GLU A 164 1.87 -19.90 -3.77
N VAL A 165 0.66 -20.47 -3.81
CA VAL A 165 -0.53 -19.76 -4.27
C VAL A 165 -0.86 -18.59 -3.33
N ASP A 166 -0.68 -18.77 -2.02
CA ASP A 166 -0.94 -17.70 -1.04
C ASP A 166 0.07 -16.57 -1.18
N ARG A 167 1.34 -16.86 -1.48
CA ARG A 167 2.36 -15.84 -1.79
C ARG A 167 1.96 -15.02 -3.02
N HIS A 168 1.52 -15.69 -4.09
CA HIS A 168 1.07 -15.00 -5.30
C HIS A 168 -0.16 -14.11 -5.04
N ARG A 169 -1.12 -14.60 -4.25
CA ARG A 169 -2.30 -13.82 -3.85
C ARG A 169 -1.94 -12.66 -2.94
N PHE A 170 -0.98 -12.84 -2.03
CA PHE A 170 -0.50 -11.76 -1.16
C PHE A 170 0.13 -10.64 -1.99
N VAL A 171 1.01 -10.96 -2.94
CA VAL A 171 1.61 -9.97 -3.84
C VAL A 171 0.53 -9.30 -4.69
N MET A 172 -0.40 -10.07 -5.27
CA MET A 172 -1.54 -9.55 -6.04
C MET A 172 -2.36 -8.55 -5.21
N ALA A 173 -2.76 -8.92 -3.98
CA ALA A 173 -3.53 -8.06 -3.09
C ALA A 173 -2.78 -6.77 -2.75
N ARG A 174 -1.47 -6.84 -2.50
CA ARG A 174 -0.65 -5.66 -2.24
C ARG A 174 -0.54 -4.73 -3.46
N VAL A 175 -0.41 -5.28 -4.67
CA VAL A 175 -0.37 -4.46 -5.89
C VAL A 175 -1.75 -3.83 -6.14
N MET A 176 -2.82 -4.61 -6.05
CA MET A 176 -4.19 -4.14 -6.25
C MET A 176 -4.54 -3.02 -5.27
N ILE A 177 -4.33 -3.22 -3.96
CA ILE A 177 -4.64 -2.19 -2.97
C ILE A 177 -3.81 -0.92 -3.19
N THR A 178 -2.52 -1.04 -3.53
CA THR A 178 -1.67 0.14 -3.81
C THR A 178 -2.16 0.92 -5.02
N ILE A 179 -2.53 0.25 -6.12
CA ILE A 179 -3.08 0.94 -7.30
C ILE A 179 -4.39 1.62 -6.96
N ALA A 180 -5.30 0.95 -6.26
CA ALA A 180 -6.55 1.56 -5.81
C ALA A 180 -6.32 2.75 -4.88
N THR A 181 -5.34 2.68 -3.97
CA THR A 181 -4.93 3.81 -3.12
C THR A 181 -4.45 4.99 -3.96
N LEU A 182 -3.62 4.76 -4.98
CA LEU A 182 -3.18 5.83 -5.88
C LEU A 182 -4.35 6.43 -6.67
N MET A 183 -5.32 5.61 -7.10
CA MET A 183 -6.53 6.10 -7.78
C MET A 183 -7.43 6.95 -6.87
N VAL A 184 -7.40 6.72 -5.55
CA VAL A 184 -8.14 7.54 -4.56
C VAL A 184 -7.40 8.82 -4.22
N LEU A 185 -6.08 8.75 -4.02
CA LEU A 185 -5.27 9.87 -3.55
C LEU A 185 -4.83 10.82 -4.68
N THR A 186 -5.08 10.46 -5.93
CA THR A 186 -4.69 11.24 -7.11
C THR A 186 -5.88 11.40 -8.05
N ASP A 187 -5.79 12.34 -8.99
CA ASP A 187 -6.76 12.48 -10.07
C ASP A 187 -6.53 11.51 -11.25
N GLY A 188 -5.63 10.53 -11.06
CA GLY A 188 -5.25 9.55 -12.07
C GLY A 188 -4.30 10.06 -13.17
N THR A 189 -3.86 11.33 -13.10
CA THR A 189 -3.00 11.93 -14.12
C THR A 189 -1.50 11.77 -13.85
N LEU A 190 -1.12 11.31 -12.65
CA LEU A 190 0.29 11.22 -12.27
C LEU A 190 1.06 10.21 -13.14
N PRO A 191 2.21 10.60 -13.71
CA PRO A 191 3.07 9.69 -14.45
C PRO A 191 3.67 8.62 -13.53
N LEU A 192 3.78 7.40 -14.05
CA LEU A 192 4.39 6.26 -13.38
C LEU A 192 5.77 5.97 -13.97
N LEU A 193 6.80 6.00 -13.14
CA LEU A 193 8.17 5.63 -13.48
C LEU A 193 8.52 4.27 -12.87
N ALA A 194 8.83 3.30 -13.73
CA ALA A 194 9.30 1.99 -13.29
C ALA A 194 10.83 1.99 -13.18
N ARG A 195 11.35 1.80 -11.97
CA ARG A 195 12.78 1.57 -11.75
C ARG A 195 13.08 0.08 -11.79
N VAL A 196 13.72 -0.35 -12.87
CA VAL A 196 14.12 -1.75 -13.12
C VAL A 196 15.64 -1.89 -13.04
N ARG A 197 16.15 -3.13 -12.92
CA ARG A 197 17.59 -3.40 -13.13
C ARG A 197 17.87 -3.25 -14.64
N GLY A 198 18.93 -2.49 -14.96
CA GLY A 198 19.47 -2.43 -16.32
C GLY A 198 20.23 -3.68 -16.70
#